data_AF-A0A7C4Y985-F1
#
_entry.id   AF-A0A7C4Y985-F1
#
_cell.length_a   1.000
_cell.length_b   1.000
_cell.length_c   1.000
_cell.angle_alpha   90.00
_cell.angle_beta   90.00
_cell.angle_gamma   90.00
#
_symmetry.space_group_name_H-M   'P 1'
#
loop_
_entity.id
_entity.type
_entity.pdbx_description
1 polymer ?
#
loop_
_entity_poly.entity_id
_entity_poly.type
_entity_poly.pdbx_seq_one_letter_code
_entity_poly.pdbx_strand_id
1 'polypeptide(L)'
;MEQLLNKIEAYKKEVDNTVAADIKAVEEFRIKWLGTKGIVKEIMGEMKNVAPEKKKEAGQLLNEFKTFVETKYAGLKESSDDGQQSTGNAIDLSLPGDELPIGSRHPVTLMRNRIVSIFQRLGFAVAE
;
A
#
# COMPACT_ATOMS: atom_id res chain seq x y z
N MET A 1 39.51 9.75 0.36
CA MET A 1 38.72 8.71 -0.32
C MET A 1 38.39 7.57 0.62
N GLU A 2 39.38 6.96 1.29
CA GLU A 2 39.15 5.86 2.23
C GLU A 2 38.14 6.20 3.35
N GLN A 3 38.20 7.40 3.92
CA GLN A 3 37.24 7.81 4.96
C GLN A 3 35.79 7.95 4.45
N LEU A 4 35.59 8.30 3.18
CA LEU A 4 34.26 8.51 2.59
C LEU A 4 33.65 7.17 2.14
N LEU A 5 34.48 6.28 1.60
CA LEU A 5 34.14 4.88 1.30
C LEU A 5 33.77 4.11 2.59
N ASN A 6 34.59 4.20 3.64
CA ASN A 6 34.32 3.54 4.92
C ASN A 6 33.02 4.04 5.58
N LYS A 7 32.72 5.35 5.46
CA LYS A 7 31.45 5.91 5.93
C LYS A 7 30.27 5.32 5.14
N ILE A 8 30.35 5.27 3.81
CA ILE A 8 29.27 4.71 2.96
C ILE A 8 29.03 3.22 3.27
N GLU A 9 30.08 2.43 3.46
CA GLU A 9 29.95 1.02 3.83
C GLU A 9 29.32 0.82 5.22
N ALA A 10 29.70 1.64 6.20
CA ALA A 10 29.10 1.62 7.53
C ALA A 10 27.59 1.95 7.46
N TYR A 11 27.23 2.99 6.71
CA TYR A 11 25.83 3.37 6.52
C TYR A 11 25.04 2.33 5.73
N LYS A 12 25.66 1.64 4.76
CA LYS A 12 25.01 0.54 4.03
C LYS A 12 24.66 -0.61 4.98
N LYS A 13 25.56 -0.95 5.90
CA LYS A 13 25.29 -1.94 6.96
C LYS A 13 24.20 -1.50 7.94
N GLU A 14 24.18 -0.22 8.32
CA GLU A 14 23.10 0.30 9.16
C GLU A 14 21.73 0.22 8.47
N VAL A 15 21.66 0.57 7.18
CA VAL A 15 20.43 0.46 6.37
C VAL A 15 19.98 -0.99 6.19
N ASP A 16 20.91 -1.93 6.09
CA ASP A 16 20.55 -3.36 6.04
C ASP A 16 20.03 -3.89 7.37
N ASN A 17 20.55 -3.40 8.50
CA ASN A 17 20.15 -3.84 9.84
C ASN A 17 18.87 -3.16 10.35
N THR A 18 18.44 -2.04 9.76
CA THR A 18 17.20 -1.38 10.16
C THR A 18 15.98 -2.18 9.68
N VAL A 19 15.31 -2.82 10.63
CA VAL A 19 14.02 -3.47 10.43
C VAL A 19 12.94 -2.51 10.96
N ALA A 20 12.11 -1.97 10.07
CA ALA A 20 10.95 -1.18 10.45
C ALA A 20 9.71 -2.09 10.41
N ALA A 21 9.15 -2.40 11.57
CA ALA A 21 7.98 -3.28 11.71
C ALA A 21 6.64 -2.51 11.80
N ASP A 22 6.69 -1.18 11.89
CA ASP A 22 5.52 -0.33 12.05
C ASP A 22 5.62 0.90 11.12
N ILE A 23 4.48 1.45 10.72
CA ILE A 23 4.37 2.59 9.79
C ILE A 23 5.09 3.82 10.35
N LYS A 24 5.04 4.00 11.67
CA LYS A 24 5.81 5.06 12.35
C LYS A 24 7.31 4.86 12.19
N ALA A 25 7.79 3.62 12.34
CA ALA A 25 9.20 3.29 12.14
C ALA A 25 9.64 3.44 10.67
N VAL A 26 8.74 3.19 9.71
CA VAL A 26 8.97 3.43 8.27
C VAL A 26 9.13 4.92 7.98
N GLU A 27 8.28 5.79 8.55
CA GLU A 27 8.42 7.25 8.40
C GLU A 27 9.66 7.79 9.12
N GLU A 28 10.00 7.28 10.31
CA GLU A 28 11.24 7.63 11.00
C GLU A 28 12.48 7.28 10.17
N PHE A 29 12.47 6.10 9.53
CA PHE A 29 13.51 5.70 8.58
C PHE A 29 13.60 6.70 7.41
N ARG A 30 12.46 7.09 6.83
CA ARG A 30 12.42 8.09 5.74
C ARG A 30 13.03 9.41 6.15
N ILE A 31 12.67 9.92 7.33
CA ILE A 31 13.15 11.21 7.84
C ILE A 31 14.65 11.15 8.10
N LYS A 32 15.14 10.08 8.73
CA LYS A 32 16.56 9.90 9.08
C LYS A 32 17.46 9.82 7.84
N TRP A 33 17.05 9.07 6.82
CA TRP A 33 17.90 8.78 5.67
C TRP A 33 17.62 9.67 4.44
N LEU A 34 16.34 9.82 4.06
CA LEU A 34 15.90 10.49 2.82
C LEU A 34 15.38 11.92 3.06
N GLY A 35 15.30 12.36 4.33
CA GLY A 35 14.78 13.68 4.70
C GLY A 35 15.56 14.86 4.12
N THR A 36 15.02 16.07 4.30
CA THR A 36 15.67 17.33 3.88
C THR A 36 17.01 17.58 4.59
N LYS A 37 17.18 17.06 5.81
CA LYS A 37 18.42 16.99 6.58
C LYS A 37 18.93 15.55 6.74
N GLY A 38 18.57 14.66 5.82
CA GLY A 38 18.91 13.24 5.91
C GLY A 38 20.39 12.96 5.62
N ILE A 39 20.88 11.85 6.16
CA ILE A 39 22.29 11.41 6.05
C ILE A 39 22.74 11.35 4.58
N VAL A 40 21.86 10.93 3.66
CA VAL A 40 22.16 10.88 2.21
C VAL A 40 22.48 12.28 1.66
N LYS A 41 21.73 13.32 2.05
CA LYS A 41 21.96 14.70 1.59
C LYS A 41 23.20 15.33 2.24
N GLU A 42 23.49 14.98 3.48
CA GLU A 42 24.69 15.43 4.19
C GLU A 42 25.97 14.92 3.50
N ILE A 43 26.02 13.62 3.17
CA ILE A 43 27.15 13.03 2.46
C ILE A 43 27.28 13.58 1.03
N MET A 44 26.15 13.86 0.35
CA MET A 44 26.16 14.58 -0.94
C MET A 44 26.74 16.00 -0.80
N GLY A 45 26.53 16.67 0.33
CA GLY A 45 27.13 17.98 0.64
C GLY A 45 28.63 17.91 0.85
N GLU A 46 29.13 16.87 1.53
CA GLU A 46 30.57 16.60 1.73
C GLU A 46 31.31 16.35 0.41
N MET A 47 30.61 15.97 -0.67
CA MET A 47 31.17 15.78 -2.01
C MET A 47 31.82 17.05 -2.59
N LYS A 48 31.43 18.25 -2.12
CA LYS A 48 32.05 19.52 -2.52
C LYS A 48 33.54 19.59 -2.18
N ASN A 49 33.98 18.86 -1.15
CA ASN A 49 35.36 18.83 -0.67
C ASN A 49 36.24 17.75 -1.34
N VAL A 50 35.70 17.00 -2.30
CA VAL A 50 36.44 15.91 -2.97
C VAL A 50 37.22 16.44 -4.18
N ALA A 51 38.44 15.93 -4.38
CA ALA A 51 39.29 16.30 -5.51
C ALA A 51 38.62 15.98 -6.88
N PRO A 52 38.77 16.84 -7.90
CA PRO A 52 38.03 16.75 -9.16
C PRO A 52 38.21 15.42 -9.91
N GLU A 53 39.39 14.80 -9.84
CA GLU A 53 39.67 13.50 -10.46
C GLU A 53 38.83 12.35 -9.87
N LYS A 54 38.45 12.47 -8.61
CA LYS A 54 37.76 11.43 -7.83
C LYS A 54 36.26 11.72 -7.63
N LYS A 55 35.78 12.87 -8.13
CA LYS A 55 34.36 13.26 -8.06
C LYS A 55 33.45 12.33 -8.88
N LYS A 56 33.95 11.78 -9.99
CA LYS A 56 33.16 10.90 -10.87
C LYS A 56 32.84 9.57 -10.19
N GLU A 57 33.85 8.91 -9.63
CA GLU A 57 33.69 7.64 -8.90
C GLU A 57 32.88 7.82 -7.61
N ALA A 58 33.18 8.86 -6.84
CA ALA A 58 32.42 9.17 -5.62
C ALA A 58 30.94 9.51 -5.90
N GLY A 59 30.65 10.19 -7.02
CA GLY A 59 29.28 10.50 -7.43
C GLY A 59 28.49 9.26 -7.85
N GLN A 60 29.12 8.29 -8.52
CA GLN A 60 28.49 7.02 -8.85
C GLN A 60 28.14 6.22 -7.60
N LEU A 61 29.09 6.06 -6.68
CA LEU A 61 28.87 5.36 -5.40
C LEU A 61 27.77 6.01 -4.55
N LEU A 62 27.70 7.35 -4.55
CA LEU A 62 26.65 8.08 -3.84
C LEU A 62 25.26 7.89 -4.45
N ASN A 63 25.17 7.87 -5.78
CA ASN A 63 23.91 7.57 -6.46
C ASN A 63 23.48 6.12 -6.22
N GLU A 64 24.40 5.16 -6.26
CA GLU A 64 24.11 3.77 -5.91
C GLU A 64 23.62 3.64 -4.46
N PHE A 65 24.27 4.32 -3.51
CA PHE A 65 23.85 4.34 -2.12
C PHE A 65 22.45 4.95 -1.97
N LYS A 66 22.18 6.07 -2.65
CA LYS A 66 20.85 6.69 -2.64
C LYS A 66 19.77 5.73 -3.17
N THR A 67 20.00 5.10 -4.31
CA THR A 67 19.08 4.12 -4.91
C THR A 67 18.86 2.92 -3.97
N PHE A 68 19.92 2.45 -3.31
CA PHE A 68 19.83 1.37 -2.33
C PHE A 68 18.91 1.72 -1.16
N VAL A 69 19.05 2.91 -0.59
CA VAL A 69 18.18 3.39 0.51
C VAL A 69 16.73 3.55 0.04
N GLU A 70 16.51 4.10 -1.16
CA GLU A 70 15.16 4.23 -1.73
C GLU A 70 14.49 2.87 -1.95
N THR A 71 15.24 1.88 -2.44
CA THR A 71 14.75 0.51 -2.67
C THR A 71 14.36 -0.16 -1.35
N LYS A 72 15.18 -0.02 -0.31
CA LYS A 72 14.87 -0.54 1.04
C LYS A 72 13.64 0.13 1.63
N TYR A 73 13.52 1.46 1.49
CA TYR A 73 12.35 2.19 1.95
C TYR A 73 11.07 1.71 1.23
N ALA A 74 11.12 1.50 -0.07
CA ALA A 74 9.99 0.98 -0.84
C ALA A 74 9.52 -0.40 -0.32
N GLY A 75 10.45 -1.33 -0.08
CA GLY A 75 10.13 -2.66 0.45
C GLY A 75 9.58 -2.63 1.89
N LEU A 76 10.10 -1.73 2.74
CA LEU A 76 9.57 -1.53 4.10
C LEU A 76 8.16 -0.94 4.10
N LYS A 77 7.87 -0.05 3.14
CA LYS A 77 6.53 0.52 2.97
C LYS A 77 5.52 -0.52 2.51
N GLU A 78 5.87 -1.32 1.51
CA GLU A 78 5.00 -2.36 0.96
C GLU A 78 4.66 -3.43 2.02
N SER A 79 5.66 -3.89 2.77
CA SER A 79 5.45 -4.85 3.88
C SER A 79 4.63 -4.30 5.05
N SER A 80 4.64 -2.98 5.27
CA SER A 80 3.83 -2.35 6.34
C SER A 80 2.37 -2.12 5.93
N ASP A 81 2.10 -1.89 4.64
CA ASP A 81 0.74 -1.65 4.12
C ASP A 81 -0.09 -2.94 4.10
N ASP A 82 0.54 -4.08 3.73
CA ASP A 82 -0.10 -5.40 3.75
C ASP A 82 -0.47 -5.89 5.17
N GLY A 83 0.28 -5.45 6.19
CA GLY A 83 0.07 -5.84 7.58
C GLY A 83 -1.16 -5.20 8.25
N GLN A 84 -1.57 -4.02 7.80
CA GLN A 84 -2.72 -3.31 8.38
C GLN A 84 -4.07 -3.74 7.82
N GLN A 85 -4.12 -4.20 6.56
CA GLN A 85 -5.39 -4.61 5.94
C GLN A 85 -5.93 -5.94 6.50
N SER A 86 -5.09 -6.82 7.02
CA SER A 86 -5.48 -8.21 7.33
C SER A 86 -5.74 -8.53 8.80
N THR A 87 -5.36 -7.67 9.75
CA THR A 87 -5.40 -7.99 11.19
C THR A 87 -6.61 -7.41 11.92
N GLY A 88 -7.44 -6.63 11.24
CA GLY A 88 -8.40 -5.75 11.88
C GLY A 88 -9.74 -6.37 12.25
N ASN A 89 -10.26 -7.39 11.57
CA ASN A 89 -11.61 -7.86 11.86
C ASN A 89 -11.94 -9.18 11.15
N ALA A 90 -11.81 -10.29 11.88
CA ALA A 90 -12.49 -11.53 11.52
C ALA A 90 -14.00 -11.38 11.80
N ILE A 91 -14.69 -10.56 11.00
CA ILE A 91 -16.14 -10.41 11.06
C ILE A 91 -16.76 -11.71 10.56
N ASP A 92 -17.72 -12.23 11.32
CA ASP A 92 -18.54 -13.36 10.89
C ASP A 92 -19.42 -12.94 9.71
N LEU A 93 -19.04 -13.39 8.51
CA LEU A 93 -19.77 -13.13 7.27
C LEU A 93 -21.13 -13.84 7.22
N SER A 94 -21.40 -14.78 8.14
CA SER A 94 -22.70 -15.45 8.25
C SER A 94 -23.71 -14.69 9.12
N LEU A 95 -23.27 -13.63 9.81
CA LEU A 95 -24.15 -12.83 10.65
C LEU A 95 -25.24 -12.16 9.79
N PRO A 96 -26.52 -12.28 10.17
CA PRO A 96 -27.59 -11.57 9.47
C PRO A 96 -27.36 -10.06 9.61
N GLY A 97 -27.47 -9.34 8.49
CA GLY A 97 -27.46 -7.88 8.49
C GLY A 97 -28.78 -7.31 9.04
N ASP A 98 -28.87 -5.98 9.09
CA ASP A 98 -30.07 -5.30 9.52
C ASP A 98 -31.27 -5.63 8.61
N GLU A 99 -32.41 -5.93 9.21
CA GLU A 99 -33.63 -6.29 8.48
C GLU A 99 -34.18 -5.07 7.72
N LEU A 100 -34.21 -5.16 6.38
CA LEU A 100 -34.95 -4.24 5.52
C LEU A 100 -36.30 -4.89 5.18
N PRO A 101 -37.45 -4.32 5.59
CA PRO A 101 -38.74 -4.93 5.33
C PRO A 101 -39.04 -4.93 3.83
N ILE A 102 -39.15 -6.13 3.25
CA ILE A 102 -39.60 -6.30 1.86
C ILE A 102 -41.12 -6.32 1.85
N GLY A 103 -41.73 -5.50 0.99
CA GLY A 103 -43.19 -5.51 0.80
C GLY A 103 -43.67 -6.79 0.14
N SER A 104 -44.85 -7.28 0.53
CA SER A 104 -45.50 -8.45 -0.08
C SER A 104 -46.67 -8.05 -0.98
N ARG A 105 -46.90 -8.80 -2.06
CA ARG A 105 -48.13 -8.68 -2.87
C ARG A 105 -49.32 -9.33 -2.15
N HIS A 106 -50.50 -8.74 -2.28
CA HIS A 106 -51.73 -9.31 -1.73
C HIS A 106 -52.03 -10.70 -2.34
N PRO A 107 -52.52 -11.69 -1.56
CA PRO A 107 -52.78 -13.06 -2.06
C PRO A 107 -53.74 -13.11 -3.26
N VAL A 108 -54.75 -12.24 -3.29
CA VAL A 108 -55.69 -12.17 -4.42
C VAL A 108 -54.98 -11.75 -5.71
N THR A 109 -54.05 -10.79 -5.64
CA THR A 109 -53.25 -10.35 -6.79
C THR A 109 -52.31 -11.45 -7.26
N LEU A 110 -51.71 -12.20 -6.33
CA LEU A 110 -50.89 -13.37 -6.65
C LEU A 110 -51.70 -14.44 -7.41
N MET A 111 -52.90 -14.76 -6.93
CA MET A 111 -53.79 -15.72 -7.59
C MET A 111 -54.29 -15.23 -8.95
N ARG A 112 -54.70 -13.97 -9.04
CA ARG A 112 -55.11 -13.35 -10.31
C ARG A 112 -53.99 -13.43 -11.35
N ASN A 113 -52.78 -13.02 -10.99
CA ASN A 113 -51.63 -13.04 -11.89
C ASN A 113 -51.26 -14.48 -12.30
N ARG A 114 -51.38 -15.44 -11.38
CA ARG A 114 -51.17 -16.85 -11.68
C ARG A 114 -52.19 -17.37 -12.70
N ILE A 115 -53.48 -17.08 -12.50
CA ILE A 115 -54.54 -17.46 -13.45
C ILE A 115 -54.27 -16.81 -14.81
N VAL A 116 -54.04 -15.50 -14.85
CA VAL A 116 -53.71 -14.77 -16.08
C VAL A 116 -52.52 -15.40 -16.80
N SER A 117 -51.44 -15.74 -16.08
CA SER A 117 -50.25 -16.35 -16.68
C SER A 117 -50.53 -17.71 -17.35
N ILE A 118 -51.49 -18.48 -16.83
CA ILE A 118 -51.89 -19.78 -17.41
C ILE A 118 -52.63 -19.54 -18.72
N PHE A 119 -53.61 -18.63 -18.73
CA PHE A 119 -54.40 -18.34 -19.93
C PHE A 119 -53.60 -17.61 -21.02
N GLN A 120 -52.64 -16.75 -20.64
CA GLN A 120 -51.70 -16.15 -21.58
C GLN A 120 -50.89 -17.20 -22.35
N ARG A 121 -50.44 -18.26 -21.68
CA ARG A 121 -49.72 -19.38 -22.34
C ARG A 121 -50.59 -20.17 -23.32
N LEU A 122 -51.91 -20.11 -23.14
CA LEU A 122 -52.89 -20.73 -24.03
C LEU A 122 -53.31 -19.79 -25.19
N GLY A 123 -52.72 -18.59 -25.30
CA GLY A 123 -53.00 -17.63 -26.37
C GLY A 123 -54.13 -16.64 -26.07
N PHE A 124 -54.63 -16.58 -24.83
CA PHE A 124 -55.65 -15.61 -24.43
C PHE A 124 -55.03 -14.27 -24.06
N ALA A 125 -55.69 -13.17 -24.45
CA ALA A 125 -55.33 -11.82 -24.05
C ALA A 125 -56.20 -11.35 -22.86
N VAL A 126 -55.65 -10.49 -22.01
CA VAL A 126 -56.39 -9.85 -20.92
C VAL A 126 -57.09 -8.61 -21.47
N ALA A 127 -58.40 -8.48 -21.25
CA ALA A 127 -59.16 -7.26 -21.50
C ALA A 127 -59.32 -6.48 -20.18
N GLU A 128 -59.22 -5.14 -20.25
CA GLU A 128 -59.44 -4.23 -19.11
C GLU A 128 -60.91 -3.84 -18.95
#